data_AF-A0A7K0BUX5-F1
#
_entry.id   AF-A0A7K0BUX5-F1
#
_cell.length_a   1.000
_cell.length_b   1.000
_cell.length_c   1.000
_cell.angle_alpha   90.00
_cell.angle_beta   90.00
_cell.angle_gamma   90.00
#
_symmetry.space_group_name_H-M   'P 1'
#
loop_
_entity.id
_entity.type
_entity.pdbx_description
1 polymer ?
#
loop_
_entity_poly.entity_id
_entity_poly.type
_entity_poly.pdbx_seq_one_letter_code
_entity_poly.pdbx_strand_id
1 'polypeptide(L)'
;MLDFLVRFALTGSAGLLRLGAPLRDLVAEYGGPWDIGRVGKHDRWPHLYSYGDVEFTVCRCRMVTHISVPTWRETVELPPGLGTVPATVTYRQLTEALSAAGCAWEPLPPIPGQCGIRAMPERIEFVFVTEEEPEPLLHGAHSWFLPHDCIDTATAAARFPDDLPPE
;
A
#
# COMPACT_ATOMS: atom_id res chain seq x y z
N MET A 1 -13.31 7.51 0.03
CA MET A 1 -11.98 7.25 0.62
C MET A 1 -12.05 6.59 1.98
N LEU A 2 -12.75 7.17 2.98
CA LEU A 2 -12.85 6.58 4.33
C LEU A 2 -13.22 5.07 4.33
N ASP A 3 -14.25 4.67 3.59
CA ASP A 3 -14.65 3.25 3.51
C ASP A 3 -13.56 2.34 2.92
N PHE A 4 -12.72 2.87 2.04
CA PHE A 4 -11.59 2.13 1.49
C PHE A 4 -10.48 2.00 2.54
N LEU A 5 -10.11 3.09 3.21
CA LEU A 5 -9.06 3.11 4.24
C LEU A 5 -9.42 2.23 5.44
N VAL A 6 -10.69 2.25 5.88
CA VAL A 6 -11.18 1.38 6.97
C VAL A 6 -11.10 -0.09 6.55
N ARG A 7 -11.50 -0.44 5.33
CA ARG A 7 -11.35 -1.81 4.82
C ARG A 7 -9.89 -2.21 4.71
N PHE A 8 -9.03 -1.30 4.25
CA PHE A 8 -7.59 -1.55 4.19
C PHE A 8 -7.00 -1.80 5.57
N ALA A 9 -7.35 -0.98 6.57
CA ALA A 9 -6.97 -1.17 7.97
C ALA A 9 -7.39 -2.53 8.55
N LEU A 10 -8.62 -2.95 8.25
CA LEU A 10 -9.20 -4.19 8.78
C LEU A 10 -8.66 -5.45 8.12
N THR A 11 -8.24 -5.36 6.86
CA THR A 11 -7.96 -6.56 6.04
C THR A 11 -6.53 -6.62 5.49
N GLY A 12 -5.74 -5.57 5.66
CA GLY A 12 -4.43 -5.44 5.06
C GLY A 12 -4.47 -5.42 3.53
N SER A 13 -5.66 -5.28 2.94
CA SER A 13 -5.91 -5.50 1.51
C SER A 13 -6.51 -4.25 0.83
N ALA A 14 -5.92 -3.84 -0.29
CA ALA A 14 -6.43 -2.81 -1.18
C ALA A 14 -7.05 -3.48 -2.41
N GLY A 15 -8.32 -3.90 -2.31
CA GLY A 15 -8.93 -4.79 -3.30
C GLY A 15 -8.29 -6.19 -3.20
N LEU A 16 -7.80 -6.72 -4.32
CA LEU A 16 -7.06 -8.00 -4.35
C LEU A 16 -5.57 -7.84 -3.98
N LEU A 17 -5.06 -6.61 -3.92
CA LEU A 17 -3.71 -6.34 -3.43
C LEU A 17 -3.66 -6.64 -1.94
N ARG A 18 -2.91 -7.67 -1.56
CA ARG A 18 -2.60 -7.99 -0.16
C ARG A 18 -1.17 -8.45 -0.05
N LEU A 19 -0.58 -8.31 1.13
CA LEU A 19 0.75 -8.83 1.40
C LEU A 19 0.80 -10.35 1.13
N GLY A 20 1.88 -10.80 0.47
CA GLY A 20 2.07 -12.18 0.06
C GLY A 20 1.32 -12.59 -1.22
N ALA A 21 0.49 -11.71 -1.80
CA ALA A 21 -0.17 -12.02 -3.07
C ALA A 21 0.85 -12.25 -4.19
N PRO A 22 0.72 -13.32 -5.00
CA PRO A 22 1.57 -13.51 -6.17
C PRO A 22 1.25 -12.49 -7.26
N LEU A 23 2.27 -11.86 -7.83
CA LEU A 23 2.11 -10.86 -8.90
C LEU A 23 1.34 -11.41 -10.10
N ARG A 24 1.59 -12.66 -10.48
CA ARG A 24 0.89 -13.31 -11.60
C ARG A 24 -0.63 -13.39 -11.38
N ASP A 25 -1.05 -13.60 -10.13
CA ASP A 25 -2.48 -13.75 -9.80
C ASP A 25 -3.14 -12.37 -9.92
N LEU A 26 -2.44 -11.31 -9.49
CA LEU A 26 -2.89 -9.93 -9.70
C LEU A 26 -2.96 -9.58 -11.19
N VAL A 27 -1.97 -9.96 -11.99
CA VAL A 27 -1.95 -9.68 -13.43
C VAL A 27 -3.10 -10.40 -14.14
N ALA A 28 -3.43 -11.62 -13.73
CA ALA A 28 -4.55 -12.36 -14.30
C ALA A 28 -5.90 -11.68 -14.04
N GLU A 29 -6.07 -11.05 -12.88
CA GLU A 29 -7.33 -10.42 -12.46
C GLU A 29 -7.44 -8.95 -12.86
N TYR A 30 -6.35 -8.19 -12.76
CA TYR A 30 -6.32 -6.73 -12.99
C TYR A 30 -5.65 -6.31 -14.29
N GLY A 31 -5.05 -7.25 -15.03
CA GLY A 31 -4.16 -6.91 -16.15
C GLY A 31 -2.78 -6.48 -15.67
N GLY A 32 -1.90 -6.07 -16.58
CA GLY A 32 -0.56 -5.62 -16.22
C GLY A 32 -0.61 -4.34 -15.36
N PRO A 33 0.09 -4.28 -14.21
CA PRO A 33 0.21 -3.03 -13.46
C PRO A 33 1.10 -2.04 -14.20
N TRP A 34 1.01 -0.78 -13.82
CA TRP A 34 1.96 0.23 -14.28
C TRP A 34 3.33 0.00 -13.64
N ASP A 35 4.38 0.03 -14.45
CA ASP A 35 5.77 -0.08 -13.99
C ASP A 35 6.28 1.31 -13.55
N ILE A 36 6.60 1.44 -12.26
CA ILE A 36 7.21 2.65 -11.70
C ILE A 36 8.73 2.54 -11.70
N GLY A 37 9.25 1.32 -11.54
CA GLY A 37 10.66 1.03 -11.62
C GLY A 37 11.24 0.35 -10.38
N ARG A 38 12.57 0.21 -10.41
CA ARG A 38 13.33 -0.52 -9.41
C ARG A 38 13.45 0.29 -8.12
N VAL A 39 13.28 -0.38 -6.98
CA VAL A 39 13.54 0.23 -5.66
C VAL A 39 15.05 0.29 -5.39
N GLY A 40 15.80 -0.70 -5.88
CA GLY A 40 17.26 -0.76 -5.79
C GLY A 40 17.96 -0.30 -7.08
N LYS A 41 19.17 0.24 -6.96
CA LYS A 41 19.95 0.72 -8.12
C LYS A 41 20.50 -0.40 -9.02
N HIS A 42 20.82 -1.56 -8.43
CA HIS A 42 21.62 -2.59 -9.10
C HIS A 42 20.84 -3.86 -9.43
N ASP A 43 19.73 -4.10 -8.72
CA ASP A 43 18.91 -5.28 -8.87
C ASP A 43 17.55 -4.90 -9.41
N ARG A 44 16.99 -5.73 -10.29
CA ARG A 44 15.60 -5.58 -10.74
C ARG A 44 14.61 -5.62 -9.57
N TRP A 45 14.92 -6.41 -8.54
CA TRP A 45 14.05 -6.68 -7.41
C TRP A 45 14.65 -6.17 -6.11
N PRO A 46 13.84 -5.63 -5.18
CA PRO A 46 12.41 -5.41 -5.29
C PRO A 46 12.03 -4.32 -6.31
N HIS A 47 10.83 -4.44 -6.87
CA HIS A 47 10.32 -3.59 -7.94
C HIS A 47 9.00 -2.93 -7.54
N LEU A 48 8.81 -1.68 -7.91
CA LEU A 48 7.64 -0.87 -7.58
C LEU A 48 6.69 -0.84 -8.77
N TYR A 49 5.42 -1.13 -8.49
CA TYR A 49 4.33 -1.13 -9.45
C TYR A 49 3.16 -0.30 -8.90
N SER A 50 2.20 0.05 -9.75
CA SER A 50 0.92 0.57 -9.29
C SER A 50 -0.28 0.06 -10.07
N TYR A 51 -1.42 0.07 -9.40
CA TYR A 51 -2.75 0.01 -10.01
C TYR A 51 -3.50 1.29 -9.63
N GLY A 52 -3.69 2.18 -10.61
CA GLY A 52 -4.07 3.56 -10.33
C GLY A 52 -2.99 4.24 -9.49
N ASP A 53 -3.41 4.89 -8.41
CA ASP A 53 -2.55 5.55 -7.43
C ASP A 53 -2.13 4.61 -6.28
N VAL A 54 -2.61 3.36 -6.23
CA VAL A 54 -2.16 2.39 -5.22
C VAL A 54 -0.87 1.73 -5.68
N GLU A 55 0.20 2.05 -4.96
CA GLU A 55 1.54 1.55 -5.21
C GLU A 55 1.80 0.27 -4.42
N PHE A 56 2.56 -0.65 -4.98
CA PHE A 56 2.95 -1.87 -4.28
C PHE A 56 4.32 -2.36 -4.74
N THR A 57 5.09 -2.88 -3.78
CA THR A 57 6.41 -3.43 -4.05
C THR A 57 6.31 -4.94 -4.16
N VAL A 58 6.92 -5.48 -5.21
CA VAL A 58 7.05 -6.92 -5.40
C VAL A 58 8.50 -7.33 -5.19
N CYS A 59 8.69 -8.44 -4.48
CA CYS A 59 10.00 -9.03 -4.23
C CYS A 59 10.44 -9.95 -5.38
N ARG A 60 11.71 -10.34 -5.38
CA ARG A 60 12.30 -11.33 -6.29
C ARG A 60 11.54 -12.66 -6.33
N CYS A 61 10.88 -13.05 -5.24
CA CYS A 61 10.00 -14.23 -5.19
C CYS A 61 8.63 -14.03 -5.87
N ARG A 62 8.40 -12.85 -6.47
CA ARG A 62 7.15 -12.41 -7.13
C ARG A 62 5.94 -12.28 -6.19
N MET A 63 6.20 -12.08 -4.90
CA MET A 63 5.16 -11.76 -3.91
C MET A 63 5.13 -10.26 -3.63
N VAL A 64 3.92 -9.73 -3.41
CA VAL A 64 3.73 -8.39 -2.87
C VAL A 64 4.27 -8.33 -1.44
N THR A 65 5.15 -7.38 -1.17
CA THR A 65 5.78 -7.21 0.15
C THR A 65 5.45 -5.89 0.82
N HIS A 66 4.90 -4.94 0.08
CA HIS A 66 4.52 -3.62 0.59
C HIS A 66 3.39 -3.06 -0.28
N ILE A 67 2.44 -2.36 0.34
CA ILE A 67 1.35 -1.64 -0.32
C ILE A 67 1.34 -0.22 0.28
N SER A 68 1.23 0.77 -0.58
CA SER A 68 1.14 2.19 -0.23
C SER A 68 -0.01 2.84 -0.99
N VAL A 69 -0.75 3.69 -0.29
CA VAL A 69 -1.84 4.50 -0.83
C VAL A 69 -1.48 5.95 -0.53
N PRO A 70 -0.78 6.64 -1.43
CA PRO A 70 -0.51 8.06 -1.30
C PRO A 70 -1.82 8.86 -1.44
N THR A 71 -2.06 9.81 -0.55
CA THR A 71 -3.31 10.60 -0.51
C THR A 71 -3.06 12.10 -0.60
N TRP A 72 -1.85 12.51 -1.01
CA TRP A 72 -1.46 13.92 -1.17
C TRP A 72 -2.02 14.59 -2.43
N ARG A 73 -2.67 13.85 -3.32
CA ARG A 73 -3.40 14.37 -4.49
C ARG A 73 -4.84 14.72 -4.12
N GLU A 74 -5.54 15.50 -4.94
CA GLU A 74 -6.97 15.81 -4.70
C GLU A 74 -7.86 14.56 -4.76
N THR A 75 -7.52 13.62 -5.64
CA THR A 75 -8.22 12.35 -5.83
C THR A 75 -7.22 11.21 -5.88
N VAL A 76 -7.71 10.00 -5.60
CA VAL A 76 -6.95 8.75 -5.66
C VAL A 76 -7.71 7.78 -6.55
N GLU A 77 -7.06 7.32 -7.61
CA GLU A 77 -7.51 6.19 -8.42
C GLU A 77 -7.18 4.88 -7.69
N LEU A 78 -8.22 4.15 -7.29
CA LEU A 78 -8.07 2.86 -6.60
C LEU A 78 -7.87 1.72 -7.63
N PRO A 79 -7.45 0.52 -7.20
CA PRO A 79 -7.27 -0.63 -8.08
C PRO A 79 -8.52 -0.92 -8.94
N PRO A 80 -8.35 -1.59 -10.10
CA PRO A 80 -9.43 -1.84 -11.04
C PRO A 80 -10.73 -2.33 -10.39
N GLY A 81 -11.84 -1.70 -10.75
CA GLY A 81 -13.17 -1.98 -10.21
C GLY A 81 -13.54 -1.21 -8.93
N LEU A 82 -12.62 -0.45 -8.33
CA LEU A 82 -12.90 0.36 -7.14
C LEU A 82 -13.11 1.86 -7.42
N GLY A 83 -12.71 2.34 -8.60
CA GLY A 83 -12.95 3.70 -9.08
C GLY A 83 -12.06 4.77 -8.45
N THR A 84 -12.39 6.03 -8.69
CA THR A 84 -11.66 7.20 -8.19
C THR A 84 -12.41 7.85 -7.03
N VAL A 85 -11.70 8.21 -5.96
CA VAL A 85 -12.28 8.81 -4.76
C VAL A 85 -11.55 10.09 -4.34
N PRO A 86 -12.23 11.06 -3.69
CA PRO A 86 -11.56 12.22 -3.10
C PRO A 86 -10.57 11.79 -2.01
N ALA A 87 -9.36 12.34 -1.98
CA ALA A 87 -8.29 11.89 -1.08
C ALA A 87 -8.34 12.53 0.30
N THR A 88 -8.95 13.72 0.42
CA THR A 88 -8.95 14.52 1.65
C THR A 88 -9.64 13.78 2.79
N VAL A 89 -8.84 13.34 3.75
CA VAL A 89 -9.30 12.68 4.98
C VAL A 89 -8.53 13.27 6.15
N THR A 90 -9.25 13.71 7.16
CA THR A 90 -8.63 14.25 8.37
C THR A 90 -8.32 13.15 9.39
N TYR A 91 -7.42 13.45 10.33
CA TYR A 91 -7.12 12.56 11.46
C TYR A 91 -8.38 12.17 12.24
N ARG A 92 -9.26 13.14 12.54
CA ARG A 92 -10.50 12.88 13.30
C ARG A 92 -11.45 11.99 12.50
N GLN A 93 -11.66 12.31 11.22
CA GLN A 93 -12.53 11.49 10.36
C GLN A 93 -12.09 10.04 10.30
N LEU A 94 -10.79 9.78 10.13
CA LEU A 94 -10.28 8.41 10.05
C LEU A 94 -10.40 7.69 11.41
N THR A 95 -10.00 8.32 12.50
CA THR A 95 -10.04 7.69 13.83
C THR A 95 -11.46 7.41 14.32
N GLU A 96 -12.41 8.30 14.04
CA GLU A 96 -13.85 8.07 14.26
C GLU A 96 -14.35 6.89 13.43
N ALA A 97 -14.01 6.82 12.15
CA ALA A 97 -14.42 5.73 11.26
C ALA A 97 -13.83 4.37 11.66
N LEU A 98 -12.54 4.32 12.03
CA LEU A 98 -11.90 3.12 12.54
C LEU A 98 -12.58 2.64 13.83
N SER A 99 -12.86 3.56 14.76
CA SER A 99 -13.54 3.24 16.02
C SER A 99 -14.96 2.71 15.79
N ALA A 100 -15.71 3.34 14.87
CA ALA A 100 -17.05 2.88 14.50
C ALA A 100 -17.05 1.48 13.86
N ALA A 101 -15.97 1.14 13.13
CA ALA A 101 -15.78 -0.18 12.53
C ALA A 101 -15.20 -1.23 13.49
N GLY A 102 -14.92 -0.89 14.75
CA GLY A 102 -14.29 -1.78 15.71
C GLY A 102 -12.82 -2.10 15.39
N CYS A 103 -12.17 -1.29 14.55
CA CYS A 103 -10.75 -1.43 14.23
C CYS A 103 -9.91 -0.82 15.37
N ALA A 104 -9.14 -1.64 16.07
CA ALA A 104 -8.20 -1.15 17.06
C ALA A 104 -7.05 -0.39 16.39
N TRP A 105 -6.58 0.68 17.03
CA TRP A 105 -5.43 1.45 16.55
C TRP A 105 -4.64 2.06 17.72
N GLU A 106 -3.36 2.33 17.47
CA GLU A 106 -2.46 2.99 18.41
C GLU A 106 -1.79 4.20 17.74
N PRO A 107 -1.47 5.28 18.49
CA PRO A 107 -0.71 6.39 17.94
C PRO A 107 0.75 5.99 17.68
N LEU A 108 1.31 6.51 16.58
CA LEU A 108 2.73 6.43 16.29
C LEU A 108 3.48 7.58 17.00
N PRO A 109 4.77 7.41 17.32
CA PRO A 109 5.59 8.52 17.81
C PRO A 109 5.53 9.71 16.84
N PRO A 110 5.16 10.91 17.30
CA PRO A 110 5.09 12.07 16.44
C PRO A 110 6.50 12.50 16.00
N ILE A 111 6.59 13.02 14.78
CA ILE A 111 7.80 13.68 14.25
C ILE A 111 7.45 15.10 13.84
N PRO A 112 8.42 16.05 13.80
CA PRO A 112 8.12 17.42 13.37
C PRO A 112 7.40 17.44 12.02
N GLY A 113 6.25 18.12 11.98
CA GLY A 113 5.42 18.27 10.79
C GLY A 113 4.49 17.09 10.46
N GLN A 114 4.54 15.99 11.20
CA GLN A 114 3.69 14.81 10.95
C GLN A 114 3.25 14.09 12.23
N CYS A 115 2.08 13.46 12.15
CA CYS A 115 1.65 12.48 13.14
C CYS A 115 1.15 11.21 12.45
N GLY A 116 0.89 10.16 13.21
CA GLY A 116 0.37 8.93 12.62
C GLY A 116 -0.30 8.02 13.61
N ILE A 117 -1.02 7.04 13.06
CA ILE A 117 -1.61 5.94 13.80
C ILE A 117 -1.29 4.62 13.10
N ARG A 118 -1.34 3.52 13.84
CA ARG A 118 -1.25 2.17 13.33
C ARG A 118 -2.51 1.40 13.66
N ALA A 119 -3.21 0.93 12.64
CA ALA A 119 -4.34 0.04 12.79
C ALA A 119 -3.87 -1.41 12.99
N MET A 120 -4.57 -2.14 13.85
CA MET A 120 -4.28 -3.52 14.24
C MET A 120 -5.42 -4.45 13.82
N PRO A 121 -5.15 -5.74 13.51
CA PRO A 121 -3.87 -6.44 13.64
C PRO A 121 -2.96 -6.32 12.41
N GLU A 122 -3.47 -5.78 11.30
CA GLU A 122 -2.79 -5.78 10.00
C GLU A 122 -1.62 -4.79 9.91
N ARG A 123 -1.43 -3.95 10.93
CA ARG A 123 -0.34 -2.98 11.06
C ARG A 123 -0.28 -2.01 9.88
N ILE A 124 -1.46 -1.56 9.42
CA ILE A 124 -1.55 -0.46 8.46
C ILE A 124 -1.27 0.85 9.18
N GLU A 125 -0.28 1.58 8.72
CA GLU A 125 0.06 2.88 9.24
C GLU A 125 -0.58 3.96 8.39
N PHE A 126 -1.09 4.99 9.06
CA PHE A 126 -1.66 6.18 8.46
C PHE A 126 -0.82 7.36 8.92
N VAL A 127 -0.27 8.11 7.96
CA VAL A 127 0.58 9.27 8.22
C VAL A 127 -0.17 10.52 7.81
N PHE A 128 -0.16 11.51 8.69
CA PHE A 128 -0.82 12.80 8.49
C PHE A 128 0.22 13.91 8.54
N VAL A 129 0.06 14.90 7.67
CA VAL A 129 0.80 16.16 7.75
C VAL A 129 0.08 17.10 8.70
N THR A 130 0.85 17.72 9.60
CA THR A 130 0.33 18.68 10.60
C THR A 130 0.67 20.12 10.26
N GLU A 131 1.47 20.33 9.21
CA GLU A 131 1.79 21.65 8.68
C GLU A 131 0.64 22.09 7.76
N GLU A 132 0.39 23.39 7.67
CA GLU A 132 -0.56 24.03 6.73
C GLU A 132 -2.04 24.10 7.14
N GLU A 133 -2.56 23.16 7.96
CA GLU A 133 -4.00 23.11 8.27
C GLU A 133 -4.30 23.05 9.79
N PRO A 134 -5.46 23.54 10.25
CA PRO A 134 -5.86 23.43 11.66
C PRO A 134 -6.17 21.99 12.09
N GLU A 135 -6.39 21.09 11.13
CA GLU A 135 -6.58 19.66 11.36
C GLU A 135 -5.63 18.84 10.47
N PRO A 136 -4.90 17.85 11.03
CA PRO A 136 -3.97 17.06 10.23
C PRO A 136 -4.66 16.29 9.10
N LEU A 137 -4.07 16.36 7.91
CA LEU A 137 -4.57 15.71 6.70
C LEU A 137 -3.77 14.46 6.37
N LEU A 138 -4.47 13.40 5.95
CA LEU A 138 -3.85 12.15 5.57
C LEU A 138 -2.95 12.37 4.35
N HIS A 139 -1.69 11.99 4.51
CA HIS A 139 -0.67 12.07 3.46
C HIS A 139 -0.46 10.71 2.77
N GLY A 140 -0.64 9.62 3.51
CA GLY A 140 -0.65 8.28 2.96
C GLY A 140 -1.03 7.21 3.98
N ALA A 141 -1.38 6.05 3.45
CA ALA A 141 -1.58 4.83 4.21
C ALA A 141 -0.70 3.71 3.65
N HIS A 142 0.04 3.00 4.50
CA HIS A 142 0.97 1.97 4.05
C HIS A 142 0.95 0.73 4.94
N SER A 143 1.13 -0.42 4.32
CA SER A 143 1.35 -1.67 5.04
C SER A 143 2.80 -1.72 5.54
N TRP A 144 3.06 -2.46 6.62
CA TRP A 144 4.44 -2.83 6.92
C TRP A 144 5.01 -3.78 5.86
N PHE A 145 6.33 -3.76 5.71
CA PHE A 145 7.01 -4.75 4.90
C PHE A 145 6.73 -6.15 5.42
N LEU A 146 6.31 -7.08 4.54
CA LEU A 146 6.11 -8.49 4.89
C LEU A 146 7.48 -9.19 5.01
N PRO A 147 7.92 -9.58 6.24
CA PRO A 147 9.08 -10.44 6.39
C PRO A 147 8.72 -11.82 5.82
N HIS A 148 9.54 -12.34 4.92
CA HIS A 148 9.33 -13.65 4.32
C HIS A 148 10.67 -14.29 3.95
N ASP A 149 10.70 -15.62 3.92
CA ASP A 149 11.84 -16.38 3.44
C ASP A 149 11.92 -16.27 1.92
N CYS A 150 12.70 -15.30 1.45
CA CYS A 150 12.90 -15.09 0.02
C CYS A 150 13.80 -16.18 -0.57
N ILE A 151 13.49 -16.58 -1.81
CA ILE A 151 14.37 -17.42 -2.62
C ILE A 151 15.61 -16.64 -3.10
N ASP A 152 16.69 -17.37 -3.41
CA ASP A 152 17.90 -16.79 -4.00
C ASP A 152 17.70 -16.42 -5.49
N THR A 153 18.70 -15.74 -6.08
CA THR A 153 18.64 -15.25 -7.47
C THR A 153 18.61 -16.39 -8.49
N ALA A 154 19.39 -17.46 -8.28
CA ALA A 154 19.45 -18.57 -9.21
C ALA A 154 18.10 -19.31 -9.27
N THR A 155 17.51 -19.55 -8.10
CA THR A 155 16.19 -20.16 -7.93
C THR A 155 15.11 -19.28 -8.55
N ALA A 156 15.19 -17.96 -8.37
CA ALA A 156 14.25 -17.04 -8.98
C ALA A 156 14.31 -17.07 -10.51
N ALA A 157 15.53 -17.05 -11.09
CA ALA A 157 15.71 -17.12 -12.54
C ALA A 157 15.18 -18.43 -13.14
N ALA A 158 15.35 -19.55 -12.43
CA ALA A 158 14.80 -20.84 -12.87
C ALA A 158 13.27 -20.91 -12.75
N ARG A 159 12.70 -20.30 -11.71
CA ARG A 159 11.26 -20.37 -11.39
C ARG A 159 10.42 -19.36 -12.17
N PHE A 160 10.99 -18.22 -12.50
CA PHE A 160 10.35 -17.13 -13.21
C PHE A 160 11.20 -16.75 -14.42
N PRO A 161 11.27 -17.63 -15.44
CA PRO A 161 12.03 -17.36 -16.65
C PRO A 161 11.43 -16.20 -17.44
N ASP A 162 10.12 -15.97 -17.26
CA ASP A 162 9.40 -14.86 -17.86
C ASP A 162 9.44 -13.65 -16.93
N ASP A 163 9.84 -12.53 -17.49
CA ASP A 163 9.83 -11.23 -16.85
C ASP A 163 8.40 -10.69 -16.87
N LEU A 164 7.52 -11.19 -15.99
CA LEU A 164 6.14 -10.72 -15.88
C LEU A 164 5.99 -9.73 -14.72
N PRO A 165 5.53 -8.49 -14.97
CA PRO A 165 5.41 -7.82 -16.28
C PRO A 165 6.79 -7.48 -16.89
N PRO A 166 6.88 -7.38 -18.23
CA PRO A 166 8.15 -7.09 -18.91
C PRO A 166 8.64 -5.68 -18.55
N GLU A 167 9.97 -5.49 -18.53
CA GLU A 167 10.58 -4.14 -18.41
C GLU A 167 10.35 -3.29 -19.67
#